data_AF-A0A955I0Q5-F1
#
_entry.id   AF-A0A955I0Q5-F1
#
_cell.length_a   1.000
_cell.length_b   1.000
_cell.length_c   1.000
_cell.angle_alpha   90.00
_cell.angle_beta   90.00
_cell.angle_gamma   90.00
#
_symmetry.space_group_name_H-M   'P 1'
#
loop_
_entity.id
_entity.type
_entity.pdbx_description
1 polymer ?
#
loop_
_entity_poly.entity_id
_entity_poly.type
_entity_poly.pdbx_seq_one_letter_code
_entity_poly.pdbx_strand_id
1 'polypeptide(L)'
;MLFWLVVGLLVVVYVVLLARTKGGTVSHAWLTGLTTFVLIALPILWFTVSTHGQARFKQVGLLSDSGTVMTINEDRTYCSTHAPSLLCYANFNKVLSFSRQIADRFAHTFSTDMLFFNGEAEPKHISTDHFGLLPLVVILFYLLGWVAFVQKWLRTKHTHEDLLVLVGLIVAPIPALLSTGAHRVRLSPLLPFVCAIVMFGYGYARELAIEKLPSHRMVRILDIVVALLLLMNGVAFMFRYETVHVEKYEIAFNSYMAGLMPYLVEQKDTDIFVRGFTEAPAFYAFYAQVDPRTYQQTTQWSEPDAIGFKHPTKVANLQNTDLQPDAVYCQNKDSGKSIVYVSNEDLSNTVIGNPKEVIRTKNGVHSLVYVYGMGIYQKNIVNCDFATP
;
A
#
# COMPACT_ATOMS: atom_id res chain seq x y z
N MET A 1 0.76 3.51 25.01
CA MET A 1 0.63 4.86 25.62
C MET A 1 -0.28 5.78 24.80
N LEU A 2 -0.05 5.97 23.50
CA LEU A 2 -0.89 6.81 22.62
C LEU A 2 -2.38 6.41 22.62
N PHE A 3 -2.66 5.11 22.66
CA PHE A 3 -4.03 4.56 22.77
C PHE A 3 -4.80 5.09 23.98
N TRP A 4 -4.21 4.98 25.17
CA TRP A 4 -4.82 5.44 26.41
C TRP A 4 -4.99 6.96 26.45
N LEU A 5 -4.13 7.71 25.73
CA LEU A 5 -4.30 9.15 25.54
C LEU A 5 -5.47 9.48 24.62
N VAL A 6 -5.64 8.78 23.49
CA VAL A 6 -6.76 9.01 22.56
C VAL A 6 -8.09 8.57 23.17
N VAL A 7 -8.14 7.38 23.79
CA VAL A 7 -9.33 6.91 24.52
C VAL A 7 -9.63 7.82 25.69
N GLY A 8 -8.62 8.23 26.45
CA GLY A 8 -8.77 9.20 27.54
C GLY A 8 -9.31 10.54 27.05
N LEU A 9 -8.81 11.06 25.93
CA LEU A 9 -9.29 12.30 25.31
C LEU A 9 -10.74 12.16 24.82
N LEU A 10 -11.09 11.05 24.15
CA LEU A 10 -12.45 10.77 23.69
C LEU A 10 -13.42 10.62 24.86
N VAL A 11 -13.03 9.96 25.94
CA VAL A 11 -13.82 9.83 27.17
C VAL A 11 -13.97 11.19 27.85
N VAL A 12 -12.91 11.99 27.95
CA VAL A 12 -12.99 13.35 28.50
C VAL A 12 -13.88 14.24 27.66
N VAL A 13 -13.78 14.22 26.33
CA VAL A 13 -14.67 14.94 25.42
C VAL A 13 -16.11 14.46 25.60
N TYR A 14 -16.35 13.15 25.66
CA TYR A 14 -17.67 12.56 25.91
C TYR A 14 -18.26 13.01 27.26
N VAL A 15 -17.47 12.96 28.34
CA VAL A 15 -17.87 13.40 29.68
C VAL A 15 -18.10 14.91 29.74
N VAL A 16 -17.29 15.73 29.08
CA VAL A 16 -17.46 17.19 29.00
C VAL A 16 -18.72 17.54 28.20
N LEU A 17 -19.01 16.82 27.11
CA LEU A 17 -20.24 16.98 26.34
C LEU A 17 -21.47 16.57 27.16
N LEU A 18 -21.39 15.44 27.89
CA LEU A 18 -22.42 15.00 28.84
C LEU A 18 -22.61 15.95 30.03
N ALA A 19 -21.54 16.60 30.49
CA ALA A 19 -21.63 17.58 31.56
C ALA A 19 -22.26 18.90 31.07
N ARG A 20 -21.98 19.30 29.83
CA ARG A 20 -22.58 20.49 29.19
C ARG A 20 -24.05 20.31 28.80
N THR A 21 -24.54 19.09 28.60
CA THR A 21 -25.97 18.85 28.33
C THR A 21 -26.87 19.23 29.51
N LYS A 22 -26.34 19.34 30.73
CA LYS A 22 -27.09 19.85 31.89
C LYS A 22 -27.39 21.36 31.83
N GLY A 23 -26.79 22.11 30.91
CA GLY A 23 -26.99 23.57 30.78
C GLY A 23 -27.23 24.10 29.36
N GLY A 24 -27.17 23.26 28.32
CA GLY A 24 -27.39 23.66 26.93
C GLY A 24 -27.93 22.52 26.07
N THR A 25 -28.77 22.84 25.09
CA THR A 25 -29.50 21.92 24.20
C THR A 25 -28.59 21.20 23.20
N VAL A 26 -27.76 20.26 23.68
CA VAL A 26 -27.16 19.26 22.80
C VAL A 26 -28.28 18.34 22.33
N SER A 27 -28.54 18.29 21.03
CA SER A 27 -29.60 17.44 20.49
C SER A 27 -29.31 15.97 20.79
N HIS A 28 -30.34 15.18 21.09
CA HIS A 28 -30.23 13.73 21.29
C HIS A 28 -29.56 13.02 20.09
N ALA A 29 -29.67 13.59 18.88
CA ALA A 29 -29.00 13.10 17.67
C ALA A 29 -27.45 13.11 17.78
N TRP A 30 -26.86 14.10 18.44
CA TRP A 30 -25.41 14.18 18.62
C TRP A 30 -24.90 13.13 19.62
N LEU A 31 -25.64 12.94 20.72
CA LEU A 31 -25.33 11.94 21.73
C LEU A 31 -25.42 10.53 21.15
N THR A 32 -26.52 10.22 20.47
CA THR A 32 -26.69 8.93 19.78
C THR A 32 -25.59 8.71 18.73
N GLY A 33 -25.31 9.70 17.87
CA GLY A 33 -24.24 9.62 16.88
C GLY A 33 -22.85 9.35 17.50
N LEU A 34 -22.51 10.04 18.59
CA LEU A 34 -21.24 9.85 19.29
C LEU A 34 -21.16 8.48 19.98
N THR A 35 -22.23 8.04 20.64
CA THR A 35 -22.30 6.71 21.25
C THR A 35 -22.16 5.62 20.18
N THR A 36 -22.87 5.75 19.06
CA THR A 36 -22.75 4.83 17.91
C THR A 36 -21.33 4.82 17.38
N PHE A 37 -20.70 5.98 17.18
CA PHE A 37 -19.30 6.08 16.75
C PHE A 37 -18.35 5.37 17.72
N VAL A 38 -18.48 5.61 19.03
CA VAL A 38 -17.63 4.96 20.05
C VAL A 38 -17.83 3.45 20.04
N LEU A 39 -19.08 2.96 19.97
CA LEU A 39 -19.37 1.53 19.90
C LEU A 39 -18.77 0.87 18.65
N ILE A 40 -18.79 1.55 17.51
CA ILE A 40 -18.18 1.07 16.26
C ILE A 40 -16.65 1.12 16.33
N ALA A 41 -16.08 2.16 16.95
CA ALA A 41 -14.64 2.33 17.05
C ALA A 41 -14.00 1.39 18.10
N LEU A 42 -14.73 0.99 19.14
CA LEU A 42 -14.20 0.22 20.27
C LEU A 42 -13.51 -1.11 19.86
N PRO A 43 -14.08 -1.96 18.99
CA PRO A 43 -13.41 -3.18 18.55
C PRO A 43 -12.12 -2.91 17.76
N ILE A 44 -12.12 -1.86 16.93
CA ILE A 44 -10.94 -1.44 16.16
C ILE A 44 -9.85 -0.97 17.11
N LEU A 45 -10.23 -0.15 18.10
CA LEU A 45 -9.37 0.34 19.15
C LEU A 45 -8.75 -0.82 19.95
N TRP A 46 -9.54 -1.80 20.37
CA TRP A 46 -9.01 -3.00 21.03
C TRP A 46 -7.98 -3.74 20.17
N PHE A 47 -8.27 -3.90 18.88
CA PHE A 47 -7.34 -4.53 17.94
C PHE A 47 -6.01 -3.76 17.80
N THR A 48 -6.02 -2.43 17.84
CA THR A 48 -4.77 -1.63 17.78
C THR A 48 -3.81 -1.86 18.95
N VAL A 49 -4.33 -2.29 20.11
CA VAL A 49 -3.50 -2.56 21.30
C VAL A 49 -2.94 -3.99 21.30
N SER A 50 -3.59 -4.90 20.57
CA SER A 50 -3.15 -6.29 20.44
C SER A 50 -1.71 -6.38 19.90
N THR A 51 -1.05 -7.49 20.18
CA THR A 51 0.30 -7.80 19.66
C THR A 51 0.35 -7.70 18.13
N HIS A 52 -0.70 -8.17 17.44
CA HIS A 52 -0.84 -8.07 15.99
C HIS A 52 -1.00 -6.63 15.50
N GLY A 53 -1.78 -5.80 16.20
CA GLY A 53 -1.94 -4.38 15.87
C GLY A 53 -0.63 -3.61 16.04
N GLN A 54 0.10 -3.85 17.14
CA GLN A 54 1.39 -3.22 17.38
C GLN A 54 2.48 -3.67 16.41
N ALA A 55 2.46 -4.92 15.96
CA ALA A 55 3.39 -5.42 14.94
C ALA A 55 3.31 -4.58 13.66
N ARG A 56 2.10 -4.27 13.18
CA ARG A 56 1.92 -3.36 12.04
C ARG A 56 2.43 -1.95 12.31
N PHE A 57 2.14 -1.37 13.47
CA PHE A 57 2.67 -0.04 13.82
C PHE A 57 4.20 0.00 13.91
N LYS A 58 4.85 -1.09 14.34
CA LYS A 58 6.32 -1.20 14.35
C LYS A 58 6.92 -1.45 12.98
N GLN A 59 6.15 -1.98 12.03
CA GLN A 59 6.61 -2.22 10.67
C GLN A 59 6.54 -0.94 9.83
N VAL A 60 5.40 -0.25 9.90
CA VAL A 60 5.11 0.88 9.02
C VAL A 60 5.11 2.21 9.76
N GLY A 61 5.47 2.26 11.03
CA GLY A 61 5.48 3.49 11.79
C GLY A 61 6.64 4.40 11.40
N LEU A 62 6.40 5.71 11.38
CA LEU A 62 7.46 6.69 11.21
C LEU A 62 8.57 6.54 12.28
N LEU A 63 8.20 6.15 13.49
CA LEU A 63 9.13 6.01 14.62
C LEU A 63 10.00 4.74 14.56
N SER A 64 9.62 3.77 13.73
CA SER A 64 10.38 2.52 13.55
C SER A 64 11.40 2.59 12.42
N ASP A 65 11.44 3.69 11.68
CA ASP A 65 12.41 3.88 10.61
C ASP A 65 13.81 4.15 11.18
N SER A 66 14.69 3.15 11.07
CA SER A 66 16.11 3.27 11.42
C SER A 66 16.85 4.23 10.49
N GLY A 67 16.39 4.40 9.24
CA GLY A 67 16.98 5.29 8.25
C GLY A 67 17.01 6.74 8.75
N THR A 68 15.90 7.23 9.29
CA THR A 68 15.84 8.58 9.88
C THR A 68 16.88 8.80 10.99
N VAL A 69 17.13 7.81 11.86
CA VAL A 69 18.15 7.93 12.91
C VAL A 69 19.56 8.01 12.31
N MET A 70 19.82 7.23 11.26
CA MET A 70 21.09 7.25 10.54
C MET A 70 21.32 8.60 9.86
N THR A 71 20.32 9.13 9.15
CA THR A 71 20.39 10.45 8.51
C THR A 71 20.66 11.55 9.54
N ILE A 72 19.99 11.51 10.71
CA ILE A 72 20.28 12.48 11.78
C ILE A 72 21.74 12.41 12.25
N ASN A 73 22.28 11.21 12.42
CA ASN A 73 23.66 11.04 12.87
C ASN A 73 24.67 11.46 11.79
N GLU A 74 24.37 11.18 10.53
CA GLU A 74 25.15 11.60 9.37
C GLU A 74 25.17 13.12 9.24
N ASP A 75 24.00 13.77 9.22
CA ASP A 75 23.85 15.23 9.15
C ASP A 75 24.55 15.94 10.32
N ARG A 76 24.48 15.37 11.53
CA ARG A 76 25.21 15.89 12.69
C ARG A 76 26.70 15.84 12.49
N THR A 77 27.22 14.71 12.01
CA THR A 77 28.64 14.51 11.75
C THR A 77 29.13 15.54 10.73
N TYR A 78 28.45 15.65 9.58
CA TYR A 78 28.81 16.61 8.54
C TYR A 78 28.64 18.08 8.96
N CYS A 79 27.63 18.40 9.76
CA CYS A 79 27.46 19.75 10.30
C CYS A 79 28.59 20.11 11.27
N SER A 80 29.00 19.18 12.13
CA SER A 80 30.00 19.42 13.17
C SER A 80 31.40 19.73 12.63
N THR A 81 31.67 19.42 11.36
CA THR A 81 32.93 19.79 10.69
C THR A 81 32.95 21.26 10.25
N HIS A 82 31.80 21.92 10.15
CA HIS A 82 31.68 23.30 9.64
C HIS A 82 31.05 24.29 10.64
N ALA A 83 30.33 23.80 11.66
CA ALA A 83 29.61 24.62 12.61
C ALA A 83 29.75 24.10 14.06
N PRO A 84 29.55 24.95 15.09
CA PRO A 84 29.57 24.52 16.48
C PRO A 84 28.58 23.38 16.75
N SER A 85 29.04 22.36 17.48
CA SER A 85 28.26 21.15 17.76
C SER A 85 26.88 21.46 18.35
N LEU A 86 26.76 22.46 19.23
CA LEU A 86 25.49 22.86 19.83
C LEU A 86 24.42 23.19 18.78
N LEU A 87 24.79 23.92 17.72
CA LEU A 87 23.86 24.26 16.63
C LEU A 87 23.48 23.03 15.82
N CYS A 88 24.42 22.13 15.57
CA CYS A 88 24.15 20.88 14.86
C CYS A 88 23.21 19.96 15.65
N TYR A 89 23.43 19.80 16.96
CA TYR A 89 22.53 19.03 17.83
C TYR A 89 21.16 19.68 17.97
N ALA A 90 21.09 21.01 18.03
CA ALA A 90 19.83 21.75 18.06
C ALA A 90 19.06 21.57 16.75
N ASN A 91 19.71 21.67 15.59
CA ASN A 91 19.07 21.61 14.27
C ASN A 91 18.69 20.19 13.83
N PHE A 92 19.59 19.24 14.08
CA PHE A 92 19.45 17.84 13.68
C PHE A 92 19.09 17.02 14.91
N ASN A 93 17.87 17.14 15.43
CA ASN A 93 17.38 16.27 16.50
C ASN A 93 16.16 15.48 16.03
N LYS A 94 15.82 14.41 16.76
CA LYS A 94 14.71 13.53 16.40
C LYS A 94 13.39 14.30 16.25
N VAL A 95 13.08 15.20 17.18
CA VAL A 95 11.83 15.97 17.16
C VAL A 95 11.75 16.85 15.90
N LEU A 96 12.79 17.66 15.63
CA LEU A 96 12.79 18.51 14.44
C LEU A 96 12.78 17.70 13.14
N SER A 97 13.51 16.59 13.09
CA SER A 97 13.59 15.76 11.89
C SER A 97 12.26 15.09 11.58
N PHE A 98 11.60 14.50 12.59
CA PHE A 98 10.26 13.95 12.42
C PHE A 98 9.23 15.03 12.10
N SER A 99 9.29 16.20 12.75
CA SER A 99 8.40 17.32 12.42
C SER A 99 8.57 17.80 10.98
N ARG A 100 9.82 17.90 10.49
CA ARG A 100 10.11 18.23 9.08
C ARG A 100 9.55 17.18 8.14
N GLN A 101 9.75 15.89 8.43
CA GLN A 101 9.20 14.81 7.60
C GLN A 101 7.67 14.80 7.59
N ILE A 102 7.02 15.03 8.74
CA ILE A 102 5.56 15.11 8.81
C ILE A 102 5.05 16.31 8.01
N ALA A 103 5.70 17.48 8.15
CA ALA A 103 5.32 18.68 7.43
C ALA A 103 5.51 18.52 5.91
N ASP A 104 6.64 17.94 5.48
CA ASP A 104 6.93 17.63 4.09
C ASP A 104 5.90 16.66 3.49
N ARG A 105 5.61 15.56 4.18
CA ARG A 105 4.57 14.60 3.75
C ARG A 105 3.18 15.21 3.72
N PHE A 106 2.87 16.10 4.66
CA PHE A 106 1.60 16.82 4.67
C PHE A 106 1.48 17.73 3.45
N ALA A 107 2.51 18.52 3.15
CA ALA A 107 2.55 19.34 1.96
C ALA A 107 2.47 18.50 0.68
N HIS A 108 3.22 17.40 0.61
CA HIS A 108 3.21 16.47 -0.52
C HIS A 108 1.82 15.85 -0.77
N THR A 109 1.08 15.56 0.29
CA THR A 109 -0.28 14.99 0.20
C THR A 109 -1.27 15.91 -0.55
N PHE A 110 -1.07 17.23 -0.45
CA PHE A 110 -1.88 18.24 -1.16
C PHE A 110 -1.23 18.77 -2.43
N SER A 111 -0.03 18.29 -2.77
CA SER A 111 0.69 18.70 -3.96
C SER A 111 -0.06 18.29 -5.21
N THR A 112 0.02 19.13 -6.25
CA THR A 112 -0.55 18.80 -7.55
C THR A 112 0.14 17.60 -8.19
N ASP A 113 1.41 17.35 -7.84
CA ASP A 113 2.19 16.21 -8.32
C ASP A 113 1.58 14.88 -7.86
N MET A 114 1.37 14.74 -6.55
CA MET A 114 0.70 13.58 -5.95
C MET A 114 -0.76 13.45 -6.45
N LEU A 115 -1.50 14.55 -6.49
CA LEU A 115 -2.93 14.50 -6.78
C LEU A 115 -3.23 14.28 -8.27
N PHE A 116 -2.44 14.81 -9.21
CA PHE A 116 -2.83 14.84 -10.63
C PHE A 116 -1.78 14.31 -11.60
N PHE A 117 -0.48 14.41 -11.30
CA PHE A 117 0.58 14.12 -12.28
C PHE A 117 1.20 12.74 -12.11
N ASN A 118 1.83 12.46 -10.96
CA ASN A 118 2.66 11.27 -10.79
C ASN A 118 2.16 10.32 -9.71
N GLY A 119 1.27 10.79 -8.82
CA GLY A 119 0.80 9.95 -7.73
C GLY A 119 1.90 9.66 -6.73
N GLU A 120 1.92 8.43 -6.23
CA GLU A 120 2.95 7.95 -5.30
C GLU A 120 4.21 7.55 -6.08
N ALA A 121 5.35 8.18 -5.77
CA ALA A 121 6.59 8.00 -6.51
C ALA A 121 7.21 6.60 -6.37
N GLU A 122 7.10 5.98 -5.19
CA GLU A 122 7.67 4.66 -4.92
C GLU A 122 6.74 3.83 -4.00
N PRO A 123 6.57 2.53 -4.27
CA PRO A 123 7.12 1.79 -5.40
C PRO A 123 6.35 2.05 -6.71
N LYS A 124 7.08 2.19 -7.84
CA LYS A 124 6.49 2.58 -9.13
C LYS A 124 5.36 1.70 -9.66
N HIS A 125 5.31 0.43 -9.29
CA HIS A 125 4.24 -0.48 -9.75
C HIS A 125 2.86 -0.10 -9.16
N ILE A 126 2.83 0.70 -8.09
CA ILE A 126 1.58 1.14 -7.48
C ILE A 126 0.94 2.22 -8.37
N SER A 127 1.67 3.27 -8.74
CA SER A 127 1.13 4.40 -9.52
C SER A 127 1.32 4.22 -11.02
N THR A 128 0.29 4.50 -11.82
CA THR A 128 0.41 4.47 -13.27
C THR A 128 1.16 5.72 -13.75
N ASP A 129 2.21 5.51 -14.57
CA ASP A 129 3.03 6.61 -15.09
C ASP A 129 2.16 7.74 -15.68
N HIS A 130 2.39 8.98 -15.23
CA HIS A 130 1.67 10.21 -15.61
C HIS A 130 0.19 10.29 -15.20
N PHE A 131 -0.25 9.50 -14.23
CA PHE A 131 -1.56 9.64 -13.61
C PHE A 131 -1.42 9.79 -12.09
N GLY A 132 -2.02 10.85 -11.55
CA GLY A 132 -2.17 11.05 -10.11
C GLY A 132 -3.37 10.30 -9.51
N LEU A 133 -3.71 10.66 -8.27
CA LEU A 133 -4.88 10.12 -7.57
C LEU A 133 -6.22 10.59 -8.15
N LEU A 134 -6.22 11.72 -8.84
CA LEU A 134 -7.37 12.36 -9.45
C LEU A 134 -7.11 12.62 -10.94
N PRO A 135 -8.15 12.64 -11.78
CA PRO A 135 -8.01 13.00 -13.18
C PRO A 135 -7.37 14.37 -13.37
N LEU A 136 -6.38 14.48 -14.27
CA LEU A 136 -5.68 15.74 -14.53
C LEU A 136 -6.63 16.89 -14.91
N VAL A 137 -7.75 16.55 -15.58
CA VAL A 137 -8.79 17.49 -16.02
C VAL A 137 -9.36 18.32 -14.86
N VAL A 138 -9.43 17.76 -13.65
CA VAL A 138 -10.03 18.46 -12.50
C VAL A 138 -9.06 19.37 -11.75
N ILE A 139 -7.79 19.47 -12.18
CA ILE A 139 -6.78 20.33 -11.53
C ILE A 139 -7.23 21.80 -11.49
N LEU A 140 -7.87 22.29 -12.55
CA LEU A 140 -8.37 23.67 -12.60
C LEU A 140 -9.47 23.89 -11.56
N PHE A 141 -10.38 22.93 -11.40
CA PHE A 141 -11.44 22.99 -10.39
C PHE A 141 -10.88 22.81 -8.98
N TYR A 142 -9.82 22.02 -8.78
CA TYR A 142 -9.13 21.94 -7.49
C TYR A 142 -8.55 23.30 -7.07
N LEU A 143 -7.84 23.98 -7.97
CA LEU A 143 -7.26 25.31 -7.69
C LEU A 143 -8.33 26.37 -7.46
N LEU A 144 -9.36 26.42 -8.31
CA LEU A 144 -10.53 27.29 -8.10
C LEU A 144 -11.27 26.95 -6.82
N GLY A 145 -11.27 25.68 -6.42
CA GLY A 145 -11.89 25.17 -5.21
C GLY A 145 -11.29 25.77 -3.95
N TRP A 146 -9.96 25.83 -3.88
CA TRP A 146 -9.27 26.49 -2.78
C TRP A 146 -9.59 27.99 -2.72
N VAL A 147 -9.62 28.67 -3.88
CA VAL A 147 -9.99 30.09 -3.94
C VAL A 147 -11.42 30.30 -3.46
N ALA A 148 -12.38 29.52 -3.96
CA ALA A 148 -13.78 29.58 -3.58
C ALA A 148 -13.98 29.27 -2.10
N PHE A 149 -13.31 28.24 -1.58
CA PHE A 149 -13.35 27.83 -0.19
C PHE A 149 -12.81 28.93 0.74
N VAL A 150 -11.65 29.52 0.43
CA VAL A 150 -11.06 30.61 1.22
C VAL A 150 -11.90 31.88 1.14
N GLN A 151 -12.42 32.25 -0.03
CA GLN A 151 -13.31 33.41 -0.17
C GLN A 151 -14.59 33.24 0.65
N LYS A 152 -15.21 32.06 0.58
CA LYS A 152 -16.39 31.72 1.38
C LYS A 152 -16.06 31.79 2.87
N TRP A 153 -14.92 31.23 3.28
CA TRP A 153 -14.44 31.24 4.66
C TRP A 153 -14.24 32.67 5.19
N LEU A 154 -13.67 33.57 4.40
CA LEU A 154 -13.42 34.95 4.84
C LEU A 154 -14.68 35.82 4.88
N ARG A 155 -15.71 35.53 4.06
CA ARG A 155 -16.88 36.41 3.87
C ARG A 155 -18.11 35.99 4.67
N THR A 156 -18.28 34.70 4.94
CA THR A 156 -19.54 34.16 5.47
C THR A 156 -19.35 33.48 6.82
N LYS A 157 -20.44 33.38 7.61
CA LYS A 157 -20.43 32.53 8.80
C LYS A 157 -20.25 31.09 8.34
N HIS A 158 -19.25 30.42 8.91
CA HIS A 158 -18.91 29.05 8.56
C HIS A 158 -20.09 28.12 8.82
N THR A 159 -20.40 27.30 7.82
CA THR A 159 -21.38 26.23 7.96
C THR A 159 -20.75 24.99 8.60
N HIS A 160 -21.55 24.07 9.12
CA HIS A 160 -21.03 22.84 9.72
C HIS A 160 -20.32 21.97 8.67
N GLU A 161 -20.76 22.04 7.42
CA GLU A 161 -20.19 21.37 6.27
C GLU A 161 -18.79 21.92 5.95
N ASP A 162 -18.61 23.25 5.97
CA ASP A 162 -17.30 23.86 5.73
C ASP A 162 -16.28 23.45 6.79
N LEU A 163 -16.72 23.39 8.05
CA LEU A 163 -15.89 22.91 9.15
C LEU A 163 -15.55 21.43 9.00
N LEU A 164 -16.51 20.60 8.59
CA LEU A 164 -16.29 19.18 8.33
C LEU A 164 -15.24 18.97 7.24
N VAL A 165 -15.29 19.74 6.16
CA VAL A 165 -14.29 19.69 5.08
C VAL A 165 -12.92 20.12 5.61
N LEU A 166 -12.83 21.24 6.32
CA LEU A 166 -11.56 21.72 6.86
C LEU A 166 -10.92 20.71 7.84
N VAL A 167 -11.70 20.21 8.80
CA VAL A 167 -11.24 19.20 9.76
C VAL A 167 -10.87 17.92 9.04
N GLY A 168 -11.65 17.51 8.04
CA GLY A 168 -11.36 16.35 7.20
C GLY A 168 -10.02 16.47 6.47
N LEU A 169 -9.75 17.62 5.84
CA LEU A 169 -8.47 17.89 5.16
C LEU A 169 -7.29 17.81 6.13
N ILE A 170 -7.44 18.23 7.38
CA ILE A 170 -6.35 18.20 8.37
C ILE A 170 -6.17 16.81 9.00
N VAL A 171 -7.28 16.15 9.36
CA VAL A 171 -7.27 14.90 10.15
C VAL A 171 -7.12 13.66 9.29
N ALA A 172 -7.76 13.62 8.12
CA ALA A 172 -7.72 12.45 7.23
C ALA A 172 -6.31 12.01 6.79
N PRO A 173 -5.32 12.88 6.54
CA PRO A 173 -3.99 12.44 6.15
C PRO A 173 -3.16 11.91 7.32
N ILE A 174 -3.52 12.18 8.58
CA ILE A 174 -2.71 11.83 9.77
C ILE A 174 -2.23 10.35 9.76
N PRO A 175 -3.08 9.34 9.48
CA PRO A 175 -2.63 7.96 9.41
C PRO A 175 -1.53 7.72 8.38
N ALA A 176 -1.56 8.40 7.23
CA ALA A 176 -0.52 8.32 6.21
C ALA A 176 0.77 9.03 6.67
N LEU A 177 0.66 10.20 7.30
CA LEU A 177 1.81 10.97 7.79
C LEU A 177 2.63 10.21 8.84
N LEU A 178 1.93 9.51 9.74
CA LEU A 178 2.53 8.72 10.81
C LEU A 178 3.13 7.39 10.33
N SER A 179 2.98 7.09 9.06
CA SER A 179 3.43 5.84 8.46
C SER A 179 4.68 6.03 7.60
N THR A 180 5.47 5.00 7.32
CA THR A 180 6.60 5.06 6.39
C THR A 180 6.04 5.26 4.99
N GLY A 181 6.31 6.42 4.38
CA GLY A 181 5.81 6.78 3.04
C GLY A 181 4.38 7.30 3.00
N ALA A 182 4.10 8.18 2.03
CA ALA A 182 2.76 8.67 1.72
C ALA A 182 2.03 7.65 0.82
N HIS A 183 1.55 6.56 1.41
CA HIS A 183 0.84 5.54 0.66
C HIS A 183 -0.57 5.95 0.27
N ARG A 184 -0.93 5.84 -1.02
CA ARG A 184 -2.27 6.21 -1.52
C ARG A 184 -3.43 5.50 -0.81
N VAL A 185 -3.22 4.25 -0.40
CA VAL A 185 -4.24 3.46 0.31
C VAL A 185 -4.54 4.09 1.67
N ARG A 186 -3.50 4.58 2.37
CA ARG A 186 -3.62 5.27 3.66
C ARG A 186 -4.17 6.69 3.51
N LEU A 187 -4.06 7.26 2.32
CA LEU A 187 -4.64 8.56 1.95
C LEU A 187 -6.08 8.46 1.43
N SER A 188 -6.64 7.25 1.23
CA SER A 188 -8.02 7.11 0.78
C SER A 188 -9.07 7.85 1.64
N PRO A 189 -8.93 8.01 2.98
CA PRO A 189 -9.87 8.80 3.77
C PRO A 189 -9.84 10.30 3.45
N LEU A 190 -8.76 10.81 2.85
CA LEU A 190 -8.63 12.22 2.45
C LEU A 190 -9.42 12.52 1.17
N LEU A 191 -9.56 11.53 0.29
CA LEU A 191 -10.11 11.70 -1.06
C LEU A 191 -11.48 12.40 -1.09
N PRO A 192 -12.47 12.05 -0.23
CA PRO A 192 -13.76 12.73 -0.22
C PRO A 192 -13.66 14.25 0.04
N PHE A 193 -12.72 14.67 0.90
CA PHE A 193 -12.53 16.07 1.24
C PHE A 193 -11.83 16.84 0.12
N VAL A 194 -10.87 16.22 -0.57
CA VAL A 194 -10.27 16.81 -1.77
C VAL A 194 -11.31 16.91 -2.90
N CYS A 195 -12.16 15.90 -3.06
CA CYS A 195 -13.30 15.97 -3.98
C CYS A 195 -14.27 17.10 -3.61
N ALA A 196 -14.51 17.36 -2.32
CA ALA A 196 -15.32 18.50 -1.89
C ALA A 196 -14.69 19.84 -2.31
N ILE A 197 -13.37 19.99 -2.20
CA ILE A 197 -12.64 21.16 -2.71
C ILE A 197 -12.83 21.29 -4.23
N VAL A 198 -12.65 20.22 -5.00
CA VAL A 198 -12.92 20.20 -6.45
C VAL A 198 -14.35 20.65 -6.77
N MET A 199 -15.33 20.15 -6.02
CA MET A 199 -16.74 20.51 -6.20
C MET A 199 -17.02 21.98 -5.89
N PHE A 200 -16.38 22.57 -4.87
CA PHE A 200 -16.46 24.02 -4.63
C PHE A 200 -15.93 24.82 -5.82
N GLY A 201 -14.83 24.38 -6.44
CA GLY A 201 -14.25 25.09 -7.57
C GLY A 201 -15.07 24.95 -8.85
N TYR A 202 -15.65 23.77 -9.08
CA TYR A 202 -16.60 23.56 -10.17
C TYR A 202 -17.88 24.40 -9.97
N GLY A 203 -18.42 24.45 -8.76
CA GLY A 203 -19.55 25.32 -8.40
C GLY A 203 -19.25 26.79 -8.69
N TYR A 204 -18.10 27.27 -8.24
CA TYR A 204 -17.64 28.64 -8.48
C TYR A 204 -17.46 28.94 -9.98
N ALA A 205 -16.90 28.01 -10.75
CA ALA A 205 -16.77 28.16 -12.21
C ALA A 205 -18.14 28.25 -12.90
N ARG A 206 -19.14 27.48 -12.44
CA ARG A 206 -20.51 27.55 -12.96
C ARG A 206 -21.19 28.87 -12.61
N GLU A 207 -21.04 29.36 -11.38
CA GLU A 207 -21.56 30.67 -10.97
C GLU A 207 -20.99 31.80 -11.84
N LEU A 208 -19.66 31.82 -12.04
CA LEU A 208 -19.00 32.78 -12.94
C LEU A 208 -19.52 32.67 -14.38
N ALA A 209 -19.72 31.45 -14.89
CA ALA A 209 -20.28 31.24 -16.21
C ALA A 209 -21.72 31.77 -16.33
N ILE A 210 -22.54 31.61 -15.29
CA ILE A 210 -23.91 32.14 -15.25
C ILE A 210 -23.90 33.67 -15.21
N GLU A 211 -23.04 34.28 -14.39
CA GLU A 211 -22.98 35.73 -14.24
C GLU A 211 -22.43 36.44 -15.48
N LYS A 212 -21.45 35.83 -16.16
CA LYS A 212 -20.76 36.46 -17.29
C LYS A 212 -21.32 36.09 -18.65
N LEU A 213 -22.07 34.98 -18.76
CA LEU A 213 -22.57 34.49 -20.05
C LEU A 213 -24.12 34.52 -20.07
N PRO A 214 -24.74 35.11 -21.11
CA PRO A 214 -26.17 35.42 -21.13
C PRO A 214 -27.10 34.21 -21.29
N SER A 215 -26.57 32.98 -21.36
CA SER A 215 -27.37 31.79 -21.68
C SER A 215 -27.01 30.59 -20.82
N HIS A 216 -28.02 29.96 -20.22
CA HIS A 216 -27.91 28.64 -19.58
C HIS A 216 -27.32 27.55 -20.50
N ARG A 217 -27.31 27.77 -21.82
CA ARG A 217 -26.63 26.89 -22.78
C ARG A 217 -25.13 26.77 -22.51
N MET A 218 -24.47 27.85 -22.07
CA MET A 218 -23.02 27.83 -21.81
C MET A 218 -22.65 26.98 -20.61
N VAL A 219 -23.45 27.01 -19.55
CA VAL A 219 -23.27 26.12 -18.38
C VAL A 219 -23.43 24.67 -18.80
N ARG A 220 -24.45 24.34 -19.61
CA ARG A 220 -24.62 22.97 -20.14
C ARG A 220 -23.43 22.53 -20.98
N ILE A 221 -22.89 23.42 -21.81
CA ILE A 221 -21.69 23.13 -22.61
C ILE A 221 -20.50 22.87 -21.69
N LEU A 222 -20.27 23.69 -20.65
CA LEU A 222 -19.23 23.45 -19.65
C LEU A 222 -19.40 22.07 -19.01
N ASP A 223 -20.61 21.75 -18.54
CA ASP A 223 -20.93 20.47 -17.90
C ASP A 223 -20.63 19.28 -18.85
N ILE A 224 -21.02 19.38 -20.12
CA ILE A 224 -20.75 18.36 -21.16
C ILE A 224 -19.25 18.23 -21.44
N VAL A 225 -18.54 19.34 -21.58
CA VAL A 225 -17.09 19.35 -21.86
C VAL A 225 -16.32 18.72 -20.70
N VAL A 226 -16.64 19.08 -19.46
CA VAL A 226 -16.02 18.49 -18.27
C VAL A 226 -16.29 16.99 -18.21
N ALA A 227 -17.54 16.55 -18.44
CA ALA A 227 -17.88 15.14 -18.46
C ALA A 227 -17.13 14.36 -19.55
N LEU A 228 -17.03 14.93 -20.76
CA LEU A 228 -16.29 14.31 -21.86
C LEU A 228 -14.79 14.21 -21.55
N LEU A 229 -14.19 15.27 -21.01
CA LEU A 229 -12.77 15.26 -20.63
C LEU A 229 -12.48 14.25 -19.52
N LEU A 230 -13.37 14.13 -18.52
CA LEU A 230 -13.27 13.10 -17.48
C LEU A 230 -13.33 11.69 -18.08
N LEU A 231 -14.29 11.44 -18.98
CA LEU A 231 -14.41 10.17 -19.68
C LEU A 231 -13.15 9.85 -20.49
N MET A 232 -12.65 10.82 -21.27
CA MET A 232 -11.42 10.66 -22.06
C MET A 232 -10.21 10.37 -21.17
N ASN A 233 -10.07 11.06 -20.03
CA ASN A 233 -8.99 10.80 -19.07
C ASN A 233 -9.10 9.40 -18.46
N GLY A 234 -10.31 8.96 -18.09
CA GLY A 234 -10.56 7.61 -17.58
C GLY A 234 -10.25 6.51 -18.60
N VAL A 235 -10.64 6.71 -19.86
CA VAL A 235 -10.29 5.78 -20.96
C VAL A 235 -8.78 5.73 -21.18
N ALA A 236 -8.11 6.89 -21.21
CA ALA A 236 -6.66 6.97 -21.36
C ALA A 236 -5.91 6.29 -20.20
N PHE A 237 -6.40 6.49 -18.97
CA PHE A 237 -5.90 5.81 -17.77
C PHE A 237 -6.04 4.29 -17.91
N MET A 238 -7.26 3.79 -18.17
CA MET A 238 -7.52 2.36 -18.28
C MET A 238 -6.70 1.71 -19.39
N PHE A 239 -6.60 2.36 -20.55
CA PHE A 239 -5.77 1.88 -21.64
C PHE A 239 -4.30 1.74 -21.19
N ARG A 240 -3.70 2.80 -20.64
CA ARG A 240 -2.30 2.74 -20.19
C ARG A 240 -2.08 1.75 -19.06
N TYR A 241 -3.03 1.67 -18.12
CA TYR A 241 -2.97 0.75 -16.99
C TYR A 241 -2.93 -0.70 -17.48
N GLU A 242 -3.91 -1.10 -18.28
CA GLU A 242 -4.06 -2.49 -18.74
C GLU A 242 -2.97 -2.89 -19.75
N THR A 243 -2.61 -2.01 -20.70
CA THR A 243 -1.70 -2.40 -21.80
C THR A 243 -0.23 -2.18 -21.50
N VAL A 244 0.13 -1.21 -20.64
CA VAL A 244 1.54 -0.86 -20.39
C VAL A 244 1.91 -1.12 -18.94
N HIS A 245 1.12 -0.61 -18.00
CA HIS A 245 1.51 -0.61 -16.59
C HIS A 245 1.56 -2.01 -15.99
N VAL A 246 0.50 -2.81 -16.19
CA VAL A 246 0.43 -4.18 -15.67
C VAL A 246 1.55 -5.05 -16.26
N GLU A 247 1.81 -4.95 -17.57
CA GLU A 247 2.87 -5.72 -18.24
C GLU A 247 4.28 -5.28 -17.82
N LYS A 248 4.52 -3.97 -17.68
CA LYS A 248 5.82 -3.43 -17.24
C LYS A 248 6.18 -3.89 -15.83
N TYR A 249 5.18 -4.09 -14.97
CA TYR A 249 5.36 -4.48 -13.57
C TYR A 249 4.86 -5.90 -13.29
N GLU A 250 4.98 -6.79 -14.26
CA GLU A 250 4.43 -8.15 -14.23
C GLU A 250 4.81 -8.94 -12.95
N ILE A 251 6.06 -8.82 -12.54
CA ILE A 251 6.61 -9.46 -11.33
C ILE A 251 5.89 -8.96 -10.08
N ALA A 252 5.68 -7.64 -9.96
CA ALA A 252 5.03 -7.05 -8.79
C ALA A 252 3.53 -7.41 -8.72
N PHE A 253 2.89 -7.58 -9.87
CA PHE A 253 1.51 -8.06 -9.97
C PHE A 253 1.38 -9.59 -9.89
N ASN A 254 2.50 -10.33 -9.84
CA ASN A 254 2.54 -11.78 -9.81
C ASN A 254 1.74 -12.45 -10.94
N SER A 255 1.57 -11.83 -12.12
CA SER A 255 0.69 -12.40 -13.15
C SER A 255 1.26 -13.67 -13.79
N TYR A 256 2.57 -13.90 -13.69
CA TYR A 256 3.21 -15.15 -14.09
C TYR A 256 2.71 -16.36 -13.27
N MET A 257 2.14 -16.14 -12.07
CA MET A 257 1.53 -17.22 -11.29
C MET A 257 0.34 -17.87 -12.01
N ALA A 258 -0.36 -17.13 -12.87
CA ALA A 258 -1.45 -17.68 -13.67
C ALA A 258 -0.98 -18.69 -14.73
N GLY A 259 0.27 -18.58 -15.19
CA GLY A 259 0.90 -19.59 -16.06
C GLY A 259 1.56 -20.71 -15.26
N LEU A 260 2.27 -20.36 -14.18
CA LEU A 260 3.03 -21.32 -13.38
C LEU A 260 2.15 -22.31 -12.61
N MET A 261 1.12 -21.81 -11.91
CA MET A 261 0.39 -22.61 -10.94
C MET A 261 -0.42 -23.75 -11.57
N PRO A 262 -1.15 -23.56 -12.69
CA PRO A 262 -1.80 -24.67 -13.37
C PRO A 262 -0.84 -25.81 -13.73
N TYR A 263 0.34 -25.48 -14.27
CA TYR A 263 1.38 -26.46 -14.57
C TYR A 263 1.81 -27.25 -13.33
N LEU A 264 2.02 -26.57 -12.18
CA LEU A 264 2.41 -27.21 -10.93
C LEU A 264 1.29 -28.08 -10.35
N VAL A 265 0.03 -27.66 -10.45
CA VAL A 265 -1.14 -28.41 -9.95
C VAL A 265 -1.34 -29.74 -10.68
N GLU A 266 -0.92 -29.82 -11.94
CA GLU A 266 -0.91 -31.08 -12.70
C GLU A 266 0.12 -32.09 -12.17
N GLN A 267 1.15 -31.66 -11.42
CA GLN A 267 2.22 -32.51 -10.89
C GLN A 267 1.85 -33.16 -9.53
N LYS A 268 0.68 -33.81 -9.43
CA LYS A 268 0.12 -34.31 -8.16
C LYS A 268 1.00 -35.30 -7.39
N ASP A 269 1.74 -36.15 -8.10
CA ASP A 269 2.60 -37.21 -7.53
C ASP A 269 4.08 -36.79 -7.41
N THR A 270 4.35 -35.49 -7.51
CA THR A 270 5.70 -34.92 -7.48
C THR A 270 5.84 -34.00 -6.28
N ASP A 271 6.95 -34.08 -5.55
CA ASP A 271 7.26 -33.11 -4.51
C ASP A 271 7.84 -31.83 -5.17
N ILE A 272 7.19 -30.70 -4.93
CA ILE A 272 7.49 -29.42 -5.59
C ILE A 272 8.18 -28.49 -4.59
N PHE A 273 9.39 -28.06 -4.94
CA PHE A 273 10.20 -27.15 -4.14
C PHE A 273 10.32 -25.81 -4.85
N VAL A 274 9.87 -24.75 -4.20
CA VAL A 274 9.80 -23.40 -4.77
C VAL A 274 10.73 -22.47 -4.00
N ARG A 275 11.67 -21.82 -4.71
CA ARG A 275 12.62 -20.88 -4.11
C ARG A 275 12.38 -19.45 -4.58
N GLY A 276 12.43 -18.51 -3.64
CA GLY A 276 12.31 -17.07 -3.92
C GLY A 276 10.88 -16.55 -3.98
N PHE A 277 9.87 -17.38 -3.63
CA PHE A 277 8.45 -17.00 -3.69
C PHE A 277 7.73 -17.34 -2.38
N THR A 278 7.66 -16.39 -1.45
CA THR A 278 7.07 -16.61 -0.12
C THR A 278 5.58 -16.97 -0.17
N GLU A 279 4.83 -16.47 -1.16
CA GLU A 279 3.38 -16.68 -1.28
C GLU A 279 3.00 -17.89 -2.15
N ALA A 280 3.97 -18.62 -2.71
CA ALA A 280 3.69 -19.73 -3.63
C ALA A 280 2.71 -20.77 -3.08
N PRO A 281 2.75 -21.18 -1.79
CA PRO A 281 1.75 -22.09 -1.22
C PRO A 281 0.32 -21.50 -1.25
N ALA A 282 0.15 -20.21 -1.02
CA ALA A 282 -1.17 -19.58 -1.07
C ALA A 282 -1.71 -19.55 -2.51
N PHE A 283 -0.86 -19.22 -3.48
CA PHE A 283 -1.23 -19.28 -4.90
C PHE A 283 -1.55 -20.71 -5.33
N TYR A 284 -0.72 -21.68 -4.97
CA TYR A 284 -0.96 -23.09 -5.28
C TYR A 284 -2.29 -23.57 -4.73
N ALA A 285 -2.60 -23.27 -3.47
CA ALA A 285 -3.88 -23.62 -2.86
C ALA A 285 -5.08 -23.02 -3.61
N PHE A 286 -4.96 -21.78 -4.08
CA PHE A 286 -6.00 -21.13 -4.89
C PHE A 286 -6.23 -21.85 -6.22
N TYR A 287 -5.18 -22.11 -7.00
CA TYR A 287 -5.29 -22.78 -8.30
C TYR A 287 -5.64 -24.26 -8.20
N ALA A 288 -5.16 -24.94 -7.16
CA ALA A 288 -5.54 -26.33 -6.82
C ALA A 288 -6.96 -26.44 -6.23
N GLN A 289 -7.64 -25.30 -6.00
CA GLN A 289 -8.97 -25.25 -5.37
C GLN A 289 -9.02 -26.00 -4.03
N VAL A 290 -7.97 -25.84 -3.21
CA VAL A 290 -7.92 -26.43 -1.87
C VAL A 290 -8.99 -25.78 -1.00
N ASP A 291 -9.81 -26.59 -0.34
CA ASP A 291 -10.83 -26.09 0.58
C ASP A 291 -10.18 -25.20 1.67
N PRO A 292 -10.71 -24.01 1.97
CA PRO A 292 -10.11 -23.10 2.94
C PRO A 292 -9.93 -23.69 4.34
N ARG A 293 -10.81 -24.61 4.79
CA ARG A 293 -10.65 -25.28 6.08
C ARG A 293 -9.50 -26.28 6.02
N THR A 294 -9.42 -27.06 4.94
CA THR A 294 -8.28 -27.95 4.70
C THR A 294 -6.98 -27.14 4.67
N TYR A 295 -6.93 -26.04 3.91
CA TYR A 295 -5.77 -25.17 3.85
C TYR A 295 -5.33 -24.70 5.24
N GLN A 296 -6.25 -24.17 6.07
CA GLN A 296 -5.92 -23.71 7.42
C GLN A 296 -5.39 -24.82 8.33
N GLN A 297 -5.85 -26.06 8.14
CA GLN A 297 -5.48 -27.21 8.98
C GLN A 297 -4.19 -27.90 8.55
N THR A 298 -3.93 -27.99 7.24
CA THR A 298 -2.81 -28.77 6.71
C THR A 298 -1.60 -27.94 6.31
N THR A 299 -1.77 -26.62 6.16
CA THR A 299 -0.66 -25.73 5.79
C THR A 299 0.34 -25.64 6.93
N GLN A 300 1.61 -25.84 6.60
CA GLN A 300 2.70 -25.56 7.52
C GLN A 300 3.07 -24.09 7.41
N TRP A 301 3.29 -23.47 8.56
CA TRP A 301 3.59 -22.05 8.67
C TRP A 301 5.01 -21.88 9.16
N SER A 302 5.68 -20.83 8.69
CA SER A 302 6.98 -20.43 9.22
C SER A 302 6.84 -20.00 10.69
N GLU A 303 7.98 -19.98 11.37
CA GLU A 303 8.10 -19.17 12.57
C GLU A 303 7.81 -17.69 12.25
N PRO A 304 7.32 -16.91 13.21
CA PRO A 304 7.16 -15.47 13.03
C PRO A 304 8.49 -14.84 12.63
N ASP A 305 8.50 -14.06 11.56
CA ASP A 305 9.66 -13.27 11.16
C ASP A 305 9.98 -12.16 12.21
N ALA A 306 11.02 -11.36 11.95
CA ALA A 306 11.45 -10.29 12.85
C ALA A 306 10.35 -9.25 13.16
N ILE A 307 9.30 -9.18 12.32
CA ILE A 307 8.17 -8.27 12.45
C ILE A 307 6.86 -8.99 12.85
N GLY A 308 6.92 -10.30 13.09
CA GLY A 308 5.83 -11.13 13.62
C GLY A 308 4.90 -11.77 12.59
N PHE A 309 5.22 -11.76 11.29
CA PHE A 309 4.44 -12.45 10.26
C PHE A 309 4.82 -13.93 10.16
N LYS A 310 3.79 -14.76 9.99
CA LYS A 310 3.94 -16.15 9.58
C LYS A 310 3.57 -16.29 8.12
N HIS A 311 4.42 -16.94 7.35
CA HIS A 311 4.17 -17.24 5.95
C HIS A 311 3.88 -18.72 5.78
N PRO A 312 2.99 -19.11 4.88
CA PRO A 312 2.80 -20.52 4.58
C PRO A 312 4.08 -21.04 3.91
N THR A 313 4.65 -22.11 4.44
CA THR A 313 5.87 -22.73 3.91
C THR A 313 5.59 -24.01 3.15
N LYS A 314 4.47 -24.69 3.43
CA LYS A 314 4.10 -25.92 2.74
C LYS A 314 2.60 -26.11 2.68
N VAL A 315 2.09 -26.54 1.52
CA VAL A 315 0.71 -26.98 1.33
C VAL A 315 0.70 -28.15 0.35
N ALA A 316 -0.01 -29.23 0.69
CA ALA A 316 -0.04 -30.45 -0.11
C ALA A 316 1.40 -30.93 -0.47
N ASN A 317 1.70 -31.08 -1.76
CA ASN A 317 2.99 -31.48 -2.30
C ASN A 317 3.92 -30.29 -2.62
N LEU A 318 3.49 -29.03 -2.41
CA LEU A 318 4.29 -27.84 -2.67
C LEU A 318 4.89 -27.25 -1.39
N GLN A 319 6.18 -26.95 -1.44
CA GLN A 319 6.98 -26.43 -0.33
C GLN A 319 7.87 -25.28 -0.79
N ASN A 320 7.89 -24.20 -0.01
CA ASN A 320 8.91 -23.16 -0.13
C ASN A 320 10.24 -23.65 0.46
N THR A 321 11.33 -23.30 -0.19
CA THR A 321 12.67 -23.66 0.24
C THR A 321 13.68 -22.56 -0.05
N ASP A 322 14.61 -22.35 0.88
CA ASP A 322 15.80 -21.51 0.65
C ASP A 322 17.00 -22.35 0.18
N LEU A 323 16.83 -23.68 0.13
CA LEU A 323 17.89 -24.61 -0.25
C LEU A 323 18.22 -24.51 -1.74
N GLN A 324 19.51 -24.67 -2.02
CA GLN A 324 20.01 -24.86 -3.38
C GLN A 324 19.51 -26.19 -3.97
N PRO A 325 19.41 -26.30 -5.30
CA PRO A 325 18.92 -27.50 -5.98
C PRO A 325 19.61 -28.80 -5.53
N ASP A 326 20.94 -28.76 -5.37
CA ASP A 326 21.74 -29.91 -4.95
C ASP A 326 21.33 -30.42 -3.55
N ALA A 327 21.11 -29.50 -2.62
CA ALA A 327 20.66 -29.83 -1.26
C ALA A 327 19.23 -30.40 -1.26
N VAL A 328 18.33 -29.82 -2.07
CA VAL A 328 16.96 -30.35 -2.24
C VAL A 328 16.99 -31.77 -2.80
N TYR A 329 17.79 -32.02 -3.83
CA TYR A 329 17.97 -33.35 -4.41
C TYR A 329 18.51 -34.34 -3.37
N CYS A 330 19.60 -33.99 -2.68
CA CYS A 330 20.23 -34.87 -1.71
C CYS A 330 19.34 -35.22 -0.51
N GLN A 331 18.51 -34.29 -0.04
CA GLN A 331 17.54 -34.54 1.04
C GLN A 331 16.40 -35.47 0.61
N ASN A 332 16.07 -35.54 -0.67
CA ASN A 332 14.89 -36.25 -1.17
C ASN A 332 15.21 -37.42 -2.10
N LYS A 333 16.48 -37.72 -2.37
CA LYS A 333 16.92 -38.79 -3.29
C LYS A 333 16.37 -40.18 -2.93
N ASP A 334 16.17 -40.44 -1.65
CA ASP A 334 15.71 -41.74 -1.14
C ASP A 334 14.18 -41.83 -1.01
N SER A 335 13.46 -40.74 -1.28
CA SER A 335 11.99 -40.69 -1.19
C SER A 335 11.28 -41.53 -2.25
N GLY A 336 11.97 -41.84 -3.36
CA GLY A 336 11.40 -42.53 -4.52
C GLY A 336 10.41 -41.69 -5.33
N LYS A 337 10.17 -40.44 -4.95
CA LYS A 337 9.25 -39.53 -5.65
C LYS A 337 9.99 -38.70 -6.70
N SER A 338 9.25 -38.30 -7.73
CA SER A 338 9.71 -37.27 -8.66
C SER A 338 9.81 -35.93 -7.93
N ILE A 339 10.82 -35.14 -8.26
CA ILE A 339 11.06 -33.82 -7.66
C ILE A 339 11.03 -32.76 -8.75
N VAL A 340 10.28 -31.70 -8.51
CA VAL A 340 10.29 -30.48 -9.33
C VAL A 340 10.85 -29.33 -8.50
N TYR A 341 11.82 -28.61 -9.08
CA TYR A 341 12.42 -27.43 -8.48
C TYR A 341 12.04 -26.19 -9.28
N VAL A 342 11.54 -25.16 -8.61
CA VAL A 342 11.08 -23.91 -9.21
C VAL A 342 11.92 -22.76 -8.69
N SER A 343 12.47 -21.94 -9.60
CA SER A 343 13.33 -20.82 -9.27
C SER A 343 13.05 -19.60 -10.15
N ASN A 344 13.29 -18.40 -9.63
CA ASN A 344 13.36 -17.16 -10.43
C ASN A 344 14.74 -16.95 -11.09
N GLU A 345 15.71 -17.83 -10.82
CA GLU A 345 17.04 -17.79 -11.42
C GLU A 345 17.18 -18.80 -12.56
N ASP A 346 17.90 -18.42 -13.62
CA ASP A 346 18.29 -19.34 -14.69
C ASP A 346 19.48 -20.19 -14.23
N LEU A 347 19.20 -21.47 -14.03
CA LEU A 347 20.14 -22.48 -13.56
C LEU A 347 20.54 -23.43 -14.69
N SER A 348 20.27 -23.08 -15.95
CA SER A 348 20.60 -23.91 -17.13
C SER A 348 22.09 -24.21 -17.26
N ASN A 349 22.94 -23.33 -16.74
CA ASN A 349 24.40 -23.50 -16.72
C ASN A 349 24.91 -24.33 -15.53
N THR A 350 24.01 -24.85 -14.69
CA THR A 350 24.35 -25.70 -13.53
C THR A 350 24.16 -27.18 -13.84
N VAL A 351 24.39 -28.05 -12.85
CA VAL A 351 24.20 -29.51 -12.97
C VAL A 351 22.75 -29.89 -13.27
N ILE A 352 21.78 -29.02 -12.96
CA ILE A 352 20.36 -29.23 -13.27
C ILE A 352 20.10 -29.34 -14.78
N GLY A 353 20.89 -28.63 -15.58
CA GLY A 353 20.67 -28.49 -17.02
C GLY A 353 19.42 -27.68 -17.35
N ASN A 354 18.89 -27.88 -18.55
CA ASN A 354 17.83 -27.02 -19.10
C ASN A 354 16.50 -27.16 -18.34
N PRO A 355 15.76 -26.05 -18.15
CA PRO A 355 14.43 -26.08 -17.56
C PRO A 355 13.46 -26.89 -18.43
N LYS A 356 12.52 -27.57 -17.76
CA LYS A 356 11.40 -28.24 -18.41
C LYS A 356 10.35 -27.25 -18.90
N GLU A 357 10.13 -26.19 -18.12
CA GLU A 357 9.17 -25.14 -18.44
C GLU A 357 9.78 -23.78 -18.07
N VAL A 358 9.55 -22.77 -18.91
CA VAL A 358 10.00 -21.40 -18.68
C VAL A 358 8.82 -20.48 -18.81
N ILE A 359 8.39 -19.93 -17.67
CA ILE A 359 7.31 -18.94 -17.64
C ILE A 359 7.91 -17.60 -18.00
N ARG A 360 7.46 -17.04 -19.12
CA ARG A 360 7.91 -15.75 -19.64
C ARG A 360 6.86 -14.68 -19.38
N THR A 361 7.28 -13.43 -19.48
CA THR A 361 6.38 -12.28 -19.54
C THR A 361 5.40 -12.41 -20.70
N LYS A 362 4.26 -11.72 -20.63
CA LYS A 362 3.25 -11.73 -21.72
C LYS A 362 3.81 -11.35 -23.09
N ASN A 363 4.78 -10.44 -23.13
CA ASN A 363 5.48 -10.03 -24.36
C ASN A 363 6.59 -11.01 -24.81
N GLY A 364 6.85 -12.08 -24.04
CA GLY A 364 7.84 -13.11 -24.33
C GLY A 364 9.31 -12.70 -24.18
N VAL A 365 9.58 -11.47 -23.72
CA VAL A 365 10.93 -10.89 -23.67
C VAL A 365 11.73 -11.39 -22.47
N HIS A 366 11.10 -11.47 -21.30
CA HIS A 366 11.79 -11.86 -20.07
C HIS A 366 11.29 -13.21 -19.58
N SER A 367 12.22 -14.07 -19.19
CA SER A 367 11.91 -15.27 -18.43
C SER A 367 11.81 -14.90 -16.95
N LEU A 368 10.68 -15.24 -16.33
CA LEU A 368 10.36 -14.88 -14.96
C LEU A 368 10.57 -16.04 -13.99
N VAL A 369 10.21 -17.25 -14.42
CA VAL A 369 10.31 -18.45 -13.60
C VAL A 369 10.76 -19.62 -14.45
N TYR A 370 11.62 -20.45 -13.87
CA TYR A 370 12.15 -21.66 -14.46
C TYR A 370 11.75 -22.86 -13.63
N VAL A 371 11.24 -23.89 -14.30
CA VAL A 371 10.82 -25.13 -13.66
C VAL A 371 11.71 -26.25 -14.13
N TYR A 372 12.38 -26.90 -13.20
CA TYR A 372 13.34 -27.97 -13.45
C TYR A 372 12.80 -29.30 -12.93
N GLY A 373 12.93 -30.36 -13.71
CA GLY A 373 12.71 -31.71 -13.22
C GLY A 373 14.03 -32.30 -12.74
N MET A 374 14.11 -32.63 -11.46
CA MET A 374 15.36 -33.11 -10.86
C MET A 374 15.64 -34.58 -11.18
N GLY A 375 14.79 -35.28 -11.94
CA GLY A 375 15.07 -36.65 -12.38
C GLY A 375 16.30 -36.79 -13.28
N ILE A 376 16.77 -35.68 -13.88
CA ILE A 376 17.97 -35.64 -14.72
C ILE A 376 19.25 -35.46 -13.88
N TYR A 377 19.15 -35.16 -12.58
CA TYR A 377 20.30 -35.13 -11.67
C TYR A 377 20.98 -36.50 -11.68
N GLN A 378 22.08 -36.61 -12.43
CA GLN A 378 22.82 -37.86 -12.50
C GLN A 378 23.49 -38.08 -11.14
N LYS A 379 23.27 -39.28 -10.58
CA LYS A 379 23.87 -39.75 -9.31
C LYS A 379 25.38 -39.53 -9.21
N ASN A 380 26.09 -39.40 -10.33
CA ASN A 380 27.54 -39.30 -10.38
C ASN A 380 28.07 -37.86 -10.28
N ILE A 381 27.22 -36.83 -10.38
CA ILE A 381 27.69 -35.44 -10.44
C ILE A 381 27.56 -34.75 -9.07
N VAL A 382 26.50 -35.06 -8.32
CA VAL A 382 26.20 -34.36 -7.06
C VAL A 382 26.66 -35.18 -5.88
N ASN A 383 27.70 -34.70 -5.22
CA ASN A 383 28.20 -35.30 -4.00
C ASN A 383 27.37 -34.84 -2.80
N CYS A 384 26.47 -35.71 -2.34
CA CYS A 384 25.60 -35.42 -1.19
C CYS A 384 26.33 -35.35 0.15
N ASP A 385 27.60 -35.77 0.23
CA ASP A 385 28.39 -35.67 1.45
C ASP A 385 28.74 -34.22 1.80
N PHE A 386 28.68 -33.31 0.81
CA PHE A 386 28.97 -31.88 0.98
C PHE A 386 27.72 -30.99 0.85
N ALA A 387 26.56 -31.57 0.55
CA ALA A 387 25.32 -30.83 0.27
C ALA A 387 24.45 -30.59 1.53
N THR A 388 24.99 -30.82 2.73
CA THR A 388 24.27 -30.51 3.97
C THR A 388 24.19 -29.00 4.19
N PRO A 389 23.01 -28.48 4.59
CA PRO A 389 22.78 -27.05 4.78
C PRO A 389 23.66 -26.41 5.85
#